data_AF-A0A7V2JGR2-F1
#
_entry.id   AF-A0A7V2JGR2-F1
#
_cell.length_a   1.000
_cell.length_b   1.000
_cell.length_c   1.000
_cell.angle_alpha   90.00
_cell.angle_beta   90.00
_cell.angle_gamma   90.00
#
_symmetry.space_group_name_H-M   'P 1'
#
loop_
_entity.id
_entity.type
_entity.pdbx_description
1 polymer ?
#
loop_
_entity_poly.entity_id
_entity_poly.type
_entity_poly.pdbx_seq_one_letter_code
_entity_poly.pdbx_strand_id
1 'polypeptide(L)' 'FFWATHSRLEPIIDAAYTIKRHWDGILRFTESKITNGILEGINSKVQIARNKARGYRSIEYFKTIIYLVAGKLDLSLPT' A
#
# COMPACT_ATOMS: atom_id res chain seq x y z
N PHE A 1 -22.74 13.56 7.45
CA PHE A 1 -23.29 12.43 6.68
C PHE A 1 -24.61 12.81 6.01
N PHE A 2 -25.67 13.14 6.78
CA PHE A 2 -27.00 13.45 6.24
C PHE A 2 -27.01 14.55 5.16
N TRP A 3 -26.36 15.70 5.40
CA TRP A 3 -26.32 16.79 4.41
C TRP A 3 -25.63 16.40 3.09
N ALA A 4 -24.58 15.57 3.17
CA ALA A 4 -23.79 15.18 2.01
C ALA A 4 -24.47 14.08 1.18
N THR A 5 -25.19 13.15 1.82
CA THR A 5 -25.97 12.12 1.11
C THR A 5 -27.27 12.64 0.50
N HIS A 6 -27.76 13.80 0.96
CA HIS A 6 -28.93 14.49 0.39
C HIS A 6 -28.53 15.69 -0.49
N SER A 7 -27.24 15.83 -0.81
CA SER A 7 -26.80 16.78 -1.83
C SER A 7 -27.29 16.28 -3.19
N ARG A 8 -27.65 17.19 -4.10
CA ARG A 8 -28.03 16.82 -5.48
C ARG A 8 -26.83 16.50 -6.38
N LEU A 9 -25.62 16.50 -5.82
CA LEU A 9 -24.39 16.19 -6.52
C LEU A 9 -23.98 14.75 -6.21
N GLU A 10 -24.08 13.87 -7.20
CA GLU A 10 -23.64 12.47 -7.13
C GLU A 10 -22.20 12.33 -6.57
N PRO A 11 -21.21 13.15 -6.99
CA PRO A 11 -19.85 13.02 -6.49
C PRO A 11 -19.73 13.23 -4.97
N ILE A 12 -20.60 14.07 -4.39
CA ILE A 12 -20.60 14.36 -2.95
C ILE A 12 -21.26 13.21 -2.16
N ILE A 13 -22.30 12.61 -2.75
CA ILE A 13 -22.97 11.43 -2.18
C ILE A 13 -21.96 10.27 -2.11
N ASP A 14 -21.25 9.99 -3.21
CA ASP A 14 -20.25 8.93 -3.30
C ASP A 14 -19.09 9.14 -2.31
N ALA A 15 -18.58 10.37 -2.21
CA ALA A 15 -17.55 10.72 -1.24
C ALA A 15 -18.03 10.47 0.20
N ALA A 16 -19.26 10.85 0.54
CA ALA A 16 -19.83 10.63 1.87
C ALA A 16 -19.94 9.13 2.22
N TYR A 17 -20.37 8.30 1.27
CA TYR A 17 -20.41 6.85 1.45
C TYR A 17 -19.02 6.24 1.55
N THR A 18 -18.04 6.75 0.80
CA THR A 18 -16.65 6.29 0.85
C THR A 18 -16.04 6.57 2.23
N ILE A 19 -16.21 7.79 2.74
CA ILE A 19 -15.75 8.17 4.09
C ILE A 19 -16.40 7.28 5.15
N LYS A 20 -17.71 7.04 5.06
CA LYS A 20 -18.42 6.17 6.02
C LYS A 20 -17.94 4.72 5.96
N ARG A 21 -17.68 4.19 4.76
CA ARG A 21 -17.18 2.80 4.57
C ARG A 21 -15.80 2.59 5.19
N HIS A 22 -14.97 3.64 5.20
CA HIS A 22 -13.58 3.59 5.69
C HIS A 22 -13.38 4.30 7.04
N TRP A 23 -14.46 4.60 7.76
CA TRP A 23 -14.45 5.41 8.98
C TRP A 23 -13.44 4.91 10.02
N ASP A 24 -13.42 3.61 10.30
CA ASP A 24 -12.52 3.01 11.28
C ASP A 24 -11.03 3.19 10.88
N GLY A 25 -10.74 3.06 9.59
CA GLY A 25 -9.39 3.31 9.06
C GLY A 25 -8.97 4.77 9.17
N ILE A 26 -9.90 5.70 8.92
CA ILE A 26 -9.68 7.15 9.07
C ILE A 26 -9.39 7.50 10.54
N LEU A 27 -10.15 6.94 11.48
CA LEU A 27 -9.89 7.14 12.90
C LEU A 27 -8.53 6.55 13.30
N ARG A 28 -8.24 5.31 12.91
CA ARG A 28 -6.95 4.65 13.22
C ARG A 28 -5.74 5.38 12.63
N PHE A 29 -5.91 6.09 11.51
CA PHE A 29 -4.86 6.91 10.94
C PHE A 29 -4.44 8.06 11.88
N THR A 30 -5.35 8.60 12.69
CA THR A 30 -5.03 9.71 13.60
C THR A 30 -3.94 9.35 14.61
N GLU A 31 -3.93 8.11 15.08
CA GLU A 31 -2.95 7.54 16.00
C GLU A 31 -1.74 6.95 15.27
N SER A 32 -2.00 6.07 14.30
CA SER A 32 -0.92 5.31 13.64
C SER A 32 -0.10 6.14 12.66
N LYS A 33 -0.68 7.20 12.07
CA LYS A 33 -0.11 7.98 10.95
C LYS A 33 0.37 7.13 9.77
N ILE A 34 -0.09 5.88 9.66
CA ILE A 34 0.26 4.97 8.57
C ILE A 34 -0.57 5.34 7.35
N THR A 35 0.09 5.88 6.32
CA THR A 35 -0.52 6.14 5.02
C THR A 35 -0.28 4.99 4.06
N ASN A 36 -1.01 4.96 2.94
CA ASN A 36 -0.72 4.08 1.81
C ASN A 36 0.68 4.29 1.21
N GLY A 37 1.36 5.39 1.53
CA GLY A 37 2.73 5.65 1.05
C GLY A 37 3.73 4.57 1.44
N ILE A 38 3.55 3.90 2.57
CA ILE A 38 4.40 2.76 2.95
C ILE A 38 4.18 1.58 1.99
N LEU A 39 2.92 1.27 1.67
CA LEU A 39 2.57 0.21 0.73
C LEU A 39 3.05 0.55 -0.69
N GLU A 40 2.90 1.81 -1.12
CA GLU A 40 3.43 2.31 -2.39
C GLU A 40 4.95 2.19 -2.47
N GLY A 41 5.66 2.55 -1.40
CA GLY A 41 7.11 2.41 -1.32
C GLY A 41 7.58 0.96 -1.46
N ILE A 42 6.89 0.02 -0.80
CA ILE A 42 7.16 -1.42 -0.96
C ILE A 42 6.84 -1.88 -2.38
N ASN A 43 5.68 -1.51 -2.92
CA ASN A 43 5.28 -1.89 -4.28
C ASN A 43 6.28 -1.37 -5.32
N SER A 44 6.74 -0.12 -5.20
CA SER A 44 7.77 0.44 -6.07
C SER A 44 9.06 -0.37 -6.06
N LYS A 45 9.53 -0.82 -4.88
CA LYS A 45 10.71 -1.72 -4.79
C LYS A 45 10.47 -3.05 -5.51
N VAL A 46 9.29 -3.64 -5.33
CA VAL A 46 8.90 -4.90 -5.98
C VAL A 46 8.84 -4.74 -7.51
N GLN A 47 8.27 -3.65 -8.00
CA GLN A 47 8.20 -3.35 -9.44
C GLN A 47 9.59 -3.08 -10.02
N ILE A 48 10.45 -2.35 -9.32
CA ILE A 48 11.85 -2.14 -9.73
C ILE A 48 12.59 -3.47 -9.86
N ALA A 49 12.42 -4.38 -8.90
CA ALA A 49 13.02 -5.72 -8.96
C ALA A 49 12.54 -6.50 -10.20
N ARG A 50 11.22 -6.52 -10.45
CA ARG A 50 10.62 -7.13 -11.65
C ARG A 50 11.17 -6.52 -12.95
N ASN A 51 11.20 -5.20 -13.03
CA ASN A 51 11.66 -4.48 -14.21
C ASN A 51 13.15 -4.75 -14.49
N LYS A 52 13.99 -4.78 -13.45
CA LYS A 52 15.43 -5.09 -13.58
C LYS A 52 15.67 -6.50 -14.14
N ALA A 53 14.84 -7.47 -13.77
CA ALA A 53 14.90 -8.83 -14.29
C ALA A 53 14.26 -8.98 -15.68
N ARG A 54 13.55 -7.96 -16.19
CA ARG A 54 12.66 -8.04 -17.37
C ARG A 54 11.61 -9.14 -17.23
N GLY A 55 11.09 -9.31 -16.01
CA GLY A 55 10.20 -10.40 -15.64
C GLY A 55 10.94 -11.61 -15.08
N TYR A 56 10.27 -12.34 -14.19
CA TYR A 56 10.78 -13.57 -13.60
C TYR A 56 10.05 -14.77 -14.19
N ARG A 57 10.79 -15.82 -14.54
CA ARG A 57 10.20 -17.05 -15.10
C ARG A 57 9.48 -17.90 -14.05
N SER A 58 9.92 -17.85 -12.79
CA SER A 58 9.28 -18.55 -11.67
C SER A 58 8.92 -17.58 -10.55
N ILE A 59 7.77 -17.85 -9.94
CA ILE A 59 7.22 -17.03 -8.87
C ILE A 59 8.00 -17.24 -7.56
N GLU A 60 8.59 -18.42 -7.37
CA GLU A 60 9.47 -18.74 -6.25
C GLU A 60 10.70 -17.83 -6.28
N TYR A 61 11.37 -17.72 -7.44
CA TYR A 61 12.50 -16.80 -7.60
C TYR A 61 12.08 -15.33 -7.39
N PHE A 62 10.90 -14.95 -7.88
CA PHE A 62 10.40 -13.58 -7.66
C PHE A 62 10.19 -13.29 -6.16
N LYS A 63 9.57 -14.21 -5.41
CA LYS A 63 9.38 -14.08 -3.96
C LYS A 63 10.72 -13.98 -3.23
N THR A 64 11.69 -14.83 -3.57
CA THR A 64 13.03 -14.80 -2.95
C THR A 64 13.71 -13.45 -3.16
N ILE A 65 13.67 -12.89 -4.38
CA ILE A 65 14.23 -11.56 -4.64
C ILE A 65 13.49 -10.46 -3.87
N ILE A 66 12.16 -10.55 -3.74
CA ILE A 66 11.40 -9.59 -2.92
C ILE A 66 11.88 -9.64 -1.47
N TYR A 67 12.04 -10.82 -0.88
CA TYR A 67 12.57 -10.94 0.49
C TYR A 67 14.00 -10.40 0.61
N LEU A 68 14.85 -10.65 -0.39
CA LEU A 68 16.22 -10.14 -0.40
C LEU A 68 16.27 -8.60 -0.47
N VAL A 69 15.42 -7.97 -1.29
CA VAL A 69 15.44 -6.52 -1.52
C VAL A 69 14.65 -5.73 -0.48
N ALA A 70 13.53 -6.28 0.00
CA ALA A 70 12.63 -5.58 0.93
C ALA A 70 12.77 -6.02 2.39
N GLY A 71 13.37 -7.19 2.64
CA GLY A 71 13.39 -7.84 3.97
C GLY A 71 14.38 -7.27 4.98
N LYS A 72 15.20 -6.26 4.61
CA LYS A 72 16.22 -5.64 5.49
C LYS A 72 17.12 -6.69 6.19
N LEU A 73 17.55 -7.71 5.44
CA LEU A 73 18.42 -8.77 5.94
C LEU A 73 19.80 -8.19 6.30
N ASP A 74 20.31 -8.53 7.48
CA ASP A 74 21.70 -8.27 7.83
C ASP A 74 22.57 -9.35 7.17
N LEU A 75 23.37 -8.93 6.19
CA LEU A 75 24.30 -9.79 5.46
C LEU A 75 25.75 -9.51 5.86
N SER A 76 25.96 -8.82 6.99
CA SER A 76 27.30 -8.65 7.53
C SER A 76 27.92 -10.01 7.84
N LEU A 77 29.22 -10.13 7.58
CA LEU A 77 29.97 -11.31 7.96
C LEU A 77 30.24 -11.25 9.47
N PRO A 78 30.15 -12.39 10.19
CA PRO A 78 30.59 -12.45 11.58
C PRO A 78 32.06 -12.03 11.62
N THR A 79 32.33 -10.99 12.39
CA THR A 79 33.67 -10.43 12.59
C THR A 79 34.41 -11.21 13.67
#